data_AF-A0A2S6QN90-F1
#
_entry.id   AF-A0A2S6QN90-F1
#
_cell.length_a   1.000
_cell.length_b   1.000
_cell.length_c   1.000
_cell.angle_alpha   90.00
_cell.angle_beta   90.00
_cell.angle_gamma   90.00
#
_symmetry.space_group_name_H-M   'P 1'
#
loop_
_entity.id
_entity.type
_entity.pdbx_description
1 polymer ?
#
loop_
_entity_poly.entity_id
_entity_poly.type
_entity_poly.pdbx_seq_one_letter_code
_entity_poly.pdbx_strand_id
1 'polypeptide(L)'
;ELMDGSSMTTRIGVVLATGGFTHDRVRRRELLPSTMSDSSATFSGATGDGARLAKLVGGSFASASLENAFLTPVSQYIRADGSSAVFPHTVLDRAKPGLVAVDWKGERFVNESVSYHEFGRALLSHHDQENSVKAFAYLIADSNFVWKYGLGALKPMRINRRFLTSQGYLVEASSIAELGEKLALPVYAFAETIRRYNQFAEKGEDPMFGRGCNVYQRFLGDPEVEPNPCVAPIECSPFFAVKIEIGDLSSAAGLATDSLSRVLDVEGTPISGLYACGADARSVMEGSYPGPGITLGPAITFGYLAAMDMVARSKCR
;
A
#
# COMPACT_ATOMS: atom_id res chain seq x y z
N GLU A 1 4.10 21.85 -26.13
CA GLU A 1 2.73 22.17 -26.58
C GLU A 1 1.75 21.53 -25.62
N LEU A 2 0.69 22.25 -25.25
CA LEU A 2 -0.42 21.74 -24.44
C LEU A 2 -1.39 20.97 -25.35
N MET A 3 -2.35 20.25 -24.76
CA MET A 3 -3.29 19.42 -25.53
C MET A 3 -4.18 20.22 -26.51
N ASP A 4 -4.33 21.52 -26.29
CA ASP A 4 -5.06 22.43 -27.17
C ASP A 4 -4.18 23.03 -28.29
N GLY A 5 -2.92 22.58 -28.41
CA GLY A 5 -1.95 23.09 -29.38
C GLY A 5 -1.28 24.41 -28.97
N SER A 6 -1.63 24.99 -27.81
CA SER A 6 -0.97 26.19 -27.31
C SER A 6 0.43 25.87 -26.77
N SER A 7 1.28 26.89 -26.63
CA SER A 7 2.59 26.77 -26.00
C SER A 7 2.68 27.67 -24.77
N MET A 8 3.30 27.15 -23.71
CA MET A 8 3.61 27.90 -22.50
C MET A 8 5.13 28.00 -22.38
N THR A 9 5.64 29.23 -22.32
CA THR A 9 7.06 29.51 -22.15
C THR A 9 7.31 29.98 -20.73
N THR A 10 8.30 29.39 -20.05
CA THR A 10 8.70 29.82 -18.71
C THR A 10 10.05 30.56 -18.78
N ARG A 11 10.23 31.59 -17.95
CA ARG A 11 11.47 32.38 -17.93
C ARG A 11 12.62 31.70 -17.17
N ILE A 12 12.27 30.81 -16.23
CA ILE A 12 13.20 30.27 -15.23
C ILE A 12 13.35 28.75 -15.39
N GLY A 13 12.24 28.02 -15.43
CA GLY A 13 12.26 26.56 -15.50
C GLY A 13 10.88 25.93 -15.32
N VAL A 14 10.86 24.61 -15.24
CA VAL A 14 9.68 23.76 -15.09
C VAL A 14 9.93 22.76 -13.97
N VAL A 15 8.94 22.60 -13.07
CA VAL A 15 8.96 21.59 -12.01
C VAL A 15 7.95 20.49 -12.34
N LEU A 16 8.43 19.25 -12.46
CA LEU A 16 7.61 18.06 -12.61
C LEU A 16 7.16 17.57 -11.23
N ALA A 17 5.86 17.71 -10.97
CA ALA A 17 5.17 17.25 -9.77
C ALA A 17 3.83 16.59 -10.14
N THR A 18 3.85 15.86 -11.25
CA THR A 18 2.71 15.19 -11.89
C THR A 18 2.36 13.84 -11.28
N GLY A 19 3.27 13.29 -10.45
CA GLY A 19 3.06 12.04 -9.74
C GLY A 19 4.00 10.95 -10.24
N GLY A 20 3.65 9.70 -9.92
CA GLY A 20 4.50 8.54 -10.20
C GLY A 20 4.14 7.81 -11.48
N PHE A 21 4.66 6.59 -11.58
CA PHE A 21 4.31 5.62 -12.63
C PHE A 21 3.28 4.58 -12.18
N THR A 22 2.61 4.82 -11.05
CA THR A 22 1.75 3.84 -10.37
C THR A 22 0.54 3.39 -11.20
N HIS A 23 0.18 4.09 -12.27
CA HIS A 23 -0.82 3.67 -13.27
C HIS A 23 -0.22 3.51 -14.69
N ASP A 24 1.10 3.61 -14.85
CA ASP A 24 1.82 3.28 -16.10
C ASP A 24 1.97 1.75 -16.23
N ARG A 25 1.07 1.12 -16.99
CA ARG A 25 1.03 -0.34 -17.16
C ARG A 25 2.34 -0.92 -17.71
N VAL A 26 3.05 -0.19 -18.57
CA VAL A 26 4.31 -0.68 -19.16
C VAL A 26 5.38 -0.69 -18.08
N ARG A 27 5.55 0.46 -17.41
CA ARG A 27 6.60 0.61 -16.41
C ARG A 27 6.38 -0.23 -15.16
N ARG A 28 5.13 -0.44 -14.75
CA ARG A 28 4.80 -1.39 -13.67
C ARG A 28 5.30 -2.79 -14.00
N ARG A 29 5.09 -3.28 -15.23
CA ARG A 29 5.56 -4.61 -15.65
C ARG A 29 7.08 -4.71 -15.71
N GLU A 30 7.76 -3.62 -16.05
CA GLU A 30 9.23 -3.57 -16.11
C GLU A 30 9.88 -3.52 -14.72
N LEU A 31 9.27 -2.80 -13.77
CA LEU A 31 9.94 -2.45 -12.50
C LEU A 31 9.39 -3.15 -11.26
N LEU A 32 8.17 -3.67 -11.30
CA LEU A 32 7.49 -4.23 -10.14
C LEU A 32 7.42 -5.77 -10.24
N PRO A 33 7.41 -6.48 -9.11
CA PRO A 33 7.26 -7.94 -9.11
C PRO A 33 6.00 -8.37 -9.86
N SER A 34 6.11 -9.41 -10.68
CA SER A 34 4.97 -9.97 -11.43
C SER A 34 3.84 -10.47 -10.52
N THR A 35 4.18 -10.83 -9.28
CA THR A 35 3.28 -11.28 -8.21
C THR A 35 2.48 -10.15 -7.58
N MET A 36 2.85 -8.89 -7.82
CA MET A 36 2.15 -7.72 -7.29
C MET A 36 0.88 -7.41 -8.10
N SER A 37 -0.19 -6.97 -7.47
CA SER A 37 -1.44 -6.56 -8.13
C SER A 37 -1.22 -5.37 -9.08
N ASP A 38 -2.07 -5.25 -10.09
CA ASP A 38 -2.12 -4.06 -10.94
C ASP A 38 -2.80 -2.86 -10.23
N SER A 39 -3.35 -3.09 -9.03
CA SER A 39 -3.98 -2.06 -8.22
C SER A 39 -2.98 -1.08 -7.60
N SER A 40 -3.33 0.20 -7.68
CA SER A 40 -2.70 1.27 -6.93
C SER A 40 -3.75 2.07 -6.17
N ALA A 41 -3.45 2.46 -4.94
CA ALA A 41 -4.29 3.34 -4.13
C ALA A 41 -4.03 4.84 -4.42
N THR A 42 -3.21 5.14 -5.43
CA THR A 42 -2.90 6.50 -5.89
C THR A 42 -3.91 7.00 -6.94
N PHE A 43 -3.84 8.30 -7.25
CA PHE A 43 -4.63 8.91 -8.31
C PHE A 43 -4.40 8.23 -9.67
N SER A 44 -5.48 7.92 -10.38
CA SER A 44 -5.44 7.17 -11.66
C SER A 44 -4.68 7.87 -12.79
N GLY A 45 -4.50 9.19 -12.71
CA GLY A 45 -3.68 9.95 -13.67
C GLY A 45 -2.18 9.90 -13.41
N ALA A 46 -1.70 9.14 -12.42
CA ALA A 46 -0.26 8.91 -12.20
C ALA A 46 0.32 7.92 -13.24
N THR A 47 0.28 8.30 -14.51
CA THR A 47 0.64 7.49 -15.68
C THR A 47 2.08 7.71 -16.16
N GLY A 48 2.94 8.31 -15.32
CA GLY A 48 4.36 8.49 -15.61
C GLY A 48 4.66 9.53 -16.70
N ASP A 49 3.75 10.49 -16.94
CA ASP A 49 3.89 11.46 -18.02
C ASP A 49 5.04 12.44 -17.78
N GLY A 50 5.27 12.89 -16.54
CA GLY A 50 6.42 13.72 -16.19
C GLY A 50 7.75 13.04 -16.54
N ALA A 51 7.91 11.78 -16.13
CA ALA A 51 9.08 10.98 -16.49
C ALA A 51 9.25 10.79 -18.02
N ARG A 52 8.14 10.65 -18.77
CA ARG A 52 8.18 10.53 -20.24
C ARG A 52 8.65 11.84 -20.88
N LEU A 53 8.14 12.98 -20.43
CA LEU A 53 8.54 14.31 -20.91
C LEU A 53 10.00 14.60 -20.60
N ALA A 54 10.47 14.31 -19.39
CA ALA A 54 11.87 14.50 -19.01
C ALA A 54 12.82 13.65 -19.87
N LYS A 55 12.47 12.40 -20.18
CA LYS A 55 13.27 11.53 -21.05
C LYS A 55 13.46 12.11 -22.46
N LEU A 56 12.48 12.83 -23.01
CA LEU A 56 12.60 13.46 -24.34
C LEU A 56 13.71 14.52 -24.42
N VAL A 57 14.09 15.09 -23.27
CA VAL A 57 15.15 16.11 -23.18
C VAL A 57 16.41 15.59 -22.47
N GLY A 58 16.57 14.27 -22.40
CA GLY A 58 17.77 13.61 -21.83
C GLY A 58 17.67 13.22 -20.36
N GLY A 59 16.54 13.47 -19.69
CA GLY A 59 16.36 13.15 -18.27
C GLY A 59 16.47 11.66 -17.98
N SER A 60 17.29 11.32 -16.98
CA SER A 60 17.52 9.95 -16.55
C SER A 60 16.43 9.48 -15.59
N PHE A 61 15.91 8.27 -15.82
CA PHE A 61 14.99 7.59 -14.91
C PHE A 61 15.73 6.43 -14.25
N ALA A 62 15.65 6.34 -12.94
CA ALA A 62 16.39 5.38 -12.15
C ALA A 62 15.48 4.59 -11.21
N SER A 63 15.79 3.30 -11.07
CA SER A 63 15.24 2.43 -10.03
C SER A 63 15.69 2.91 -8.66
N ALA A 64 14.86 2.65 -7.66
CA ALA A 64 15.26 2.75 -6.27
C ALA A 64 16.13 1.54 -5.90
N SER A 65 16.95 1.68 -4.85
CA SER A 65 17.94 0.66 -4.48
C SER A 65 17.33 -0.62 -3.87
N LEU A 66 16.17 -0.53 -3.19
CA LEU A 66 15.51 -1.66 -2.55
C LEU A 66 14.23 -2.07 -3.28
N GLU A 67 13.20 -1.24 -3.23
CA GLU A 67 11.92 -1.46 -3.90
C GLU A 67 11.54 -0.26 -4.77
N ASN A 68 11.01 -0.52 -5.97
CA ASN A 68 10.59 0.53 -6.91
C ASN A 68 9.21 1.15 -6.58
N ALA A 69 8.52 0.65 -5.54
CA ALA A 69 7.24 1.18 -5.08
C ALA A 69 7.08 1.01 -3.56
N PHE A 70 6.31 1.91 -2.96
CA PHE A 70 5.89 1.78 -1.56
C PHE A 70 4.70 0.83 -1.47
N LEU A 71 5.02 -0.44 -1.24
CA LEU A 71 4.08 -1.55 -1.14
C LEU A 71 2.98 -1.31 -0.11
N THR A 72 1.76 -1.76 -0.40
CA THR A 72 0.62 -1.68 0.52
C THR A 72 -0.37 -2.80 0.23
N PRO A 73 -0.89 -3.51 1.25
CA PRO A 73 -2.00 -4.42 1.04
C PRO A 73 -3.25 -3.64 0.66
N VAL A 74 -3.90 -4.07 -0.41
CA VAL A 74 -5.08 -3.43 -0.99
C VAL A 74 -6.18 -4.44 -1.23
N SER A 75 -7.42 -4.00 -1.11
CA SER A 75 -8.59 -4.75 -1.59
C SER A 75 -9.37 -3.92 -2.59
N GLN A 76 -9.95 -4.58 -3.59
CA GLN A 76 -10.70 -3.93 -4.66
C GLN A 76 -12.20 -4.12 -4.45
N TYR A 77 -12.98 -3.07 -4.62
CA TYR A 77 -14.43 -3.13 -4.49
C TYR A 77 -15.10 -2.24 -5.54
N ILE A 78 -16.37 -2.51 -5.83
CA ILE A 78 -17.19 -1.68 -6.70
C ILE A 78 -17.97 -0.68 -5.85
N ARG A 79 -17.95 0.60 -6.21
CA ARG A 79 -18.76 1.65 -5.56
C ARG A 79 -20.22 1.53 -5.99
N ALA A 80 -21.10 2.23 -5.26
CA ALA A 80 -22.53 2.27 -5.59
C ALA A 80 -22.82 2.86 -6.99
N ASP A 81 -21.91 3.68 -7.54
CA ASP A 81 -22.00 4.24 -8.90
C ASP A 81 -21.45 3.30 -9.99
N GLY A 82 -21.02 2.09 -9.63
CA GLY A 82 -20.44 1.10 -10.55
C GLY A 82 -18.94 1.28 -10.82
N SER A 83 -18.31 2.34 -10.32
CA SER A 83 -16.87 2.54 -10.48
C SER A 83 -16.05 1.60 -9.60
N SER A 84 -14.89 1.15 -10.10
CA SER A 84 -13.93 0.39 -9.28
C SER A 84 -13.18 1.29 -8.29
N ALA A 85 -12.88 0.74 -7.12
CA ALA A 85 -12.20 1.40 -6.03
C ALA A 85 -11.18 0.48 -5.39
N VAL A 86 -10.10 1.08 -4.88
CA VAL A 86 -9.05 0.40 -4.13
C VAL A 86 -9.08 0.91 -2.70
N PHE A 87 -9.17 0.01 -1.73
CA PHE A 87 -9.04 0.32 -0.31
C PHE A 87 -7.62 -0.03 0.18
N PRO A 88 -6.83 0.94 0.65
CA PRO A 88 -5.50 0.69 1.21
C PRO A 88 -5.55 0.32 2.70
N HIS A 89 -5.07 -0.88 3.03
CA HIS A 89 -5.01 -1.44 4.39
C HIS A 89 -3.76 -0.95 5.15
N THR A 90 -3.76 0.33 5.51
CA THR A 90 -2.59 1.02 6.08
C THR A 90 -2.53 0.95 7.62
N VAL A 91 -3.50 1.58 8.29
CA VAL A 91 -3.47 1.87 9.74
C VAL A 91 -4.70 1.33 10.48
N LEU A 92 -5.86 1.24 9.80
CA LEU A 92 -7.15 1.13 10.48
C LEU A 92 -7.57 -0.29 10.87
N ASP A 93 -6.91 -1.32 10.34
CA ASP A 93 -7.36 -2.70 10.47
C ASP A 93 -6.30 -3.65 11.01
N ARG A 94 -5.18 -3.85 10.32
CA ARG A 94 -4.30 -5.02 10.56
C ARG A 94 -3.69 -5.09 11.96
N ALA A 95 -3.44 -3.94 12.58
CA ALA A 95 -2.89 -3.87 13.94
C ALA A 95 -3.95 -3.95 15.04
N LYS A 96 -5.24 -3.81 14.71
CA LYS A 96 -6.33 -3.89 15.68
C LYS A 96 -6.49 -5.34 16.18
N PRO A 97 -6.86 -5.53 17.45
CA PRO A 97 -7.00 -6.87 18.03
C PRO A 97 -8.26 -7.55 17.49
N GLY A 98 -8.24 -8.88 17.32
CA GLY A 98 -9.37 -9.65 16.77
C GLY A 98 -9.39 -9.78 15.25
N LEU A 99 -8.23 -9.66 14.59
CA LEU A 99 -8.05 -9.91 13.16
C LEU A 99 -6.76 -10.67 12.91
N VAL A 100 -6.76 -11.64 11.99
CA VAL A 100 -5.54 -12.32 11.49
C VAL A 100 -5.50 -12.30 9.97
N ALA A 101 -4.31 -12.46 9.40
CA ALA A 101 -4.13 -12.66 7.97
C ALA A 101 -3.75 -14.12 7.70
N VAL A 102 -4.49 -14.79 6.82
CA VAL A 102 -4.20 -16.17 6.39
C VAL A 102 -3.90 -16.24 4.90
N ASP A 103 -3.01 -17.15 4.54
CA ASP A 103 -2.64 -17.45 3.16
C ASP A 103 -3.65 -18.39 2.48
N TRP A 104 -3.32 -18.86 1.27
CA TRP A 104 -4.15 -19.78 0.49
C TRP A 104 -4.31 -21.18 1.11
N LYS A 105 -3.50 -21.53 2.11
CA LYS A 105 -3.59 -22.77 2.88
C LYS A 105 -4.37 -22.58 4.18
N GLY A 106 -4.81 -21.37 4.49
CA GLY A 106 -5.47 -21.04 5.74
C GLY A 106 -4.51 -20.91 6.92
N GLU A 107 -3.23 -20.66 6.66
CA GLU A 107 -2.18 -20.51 7.66
C GLU A 107 -1.77 -19.04 7.81
N ARG A 108 -1.46 -18.62 9.04
CA ARG A 108 -0.85 -17.30 9.27
C ARG A 108 0.60 -17.32 8.80
N PHE A 109 1.08 -16.21 8.25
CA PHE A 109 2.42 -16.10 7.67
C PHE A 109 3.23 -14.89 8.15
N VAL A 110 2.61 -13.96 8.89
CA VAL A 110 3.24 -12.70 9.30
C VAL A 110 2.62 -12.14 10.58
N ASN A 111 3.39 -11.34 11.31
CA ASN A 111 2.86 -10.42 12.32
C ASN A 111 2.04 -9.32 11.62
N GLU A 112 0.72 -9.33 11.78
CA GLU A 112 -0.17 -8.39 11.08
C GLU A 112 0.02 -6.94 11.53
N SER A 113 0.69 -6.68 12.66
CA SER A 113 0.93 -5.33 13.17
C SER A 113 2.20 -4.66 12.62
N VAL A 114 3.00 -5.33 11.77
CA VAL A 114 4.13 -4.70 11.09
C VAL A 114 3.66 -3.59 10.13
N SER A 115 4.59 -2.73 9.67
CA SER A 115 4.26 -1.71 8.68
C SER A 115 3.63 -2.35 7.44
N TYR A 116 2.74 -1.62 6.76
CA TYR A 116 2.08 -2.14 5.56
C TYR A 116 3.08 -2.47 4.44
N HIS A 117 4.24 -1.82 4.44
CA HIS A 117 5.32 -2.10 3.52
C HIS A 117 5.95 -3.46 3.83
N GLU A 118 6.32 -3.72 5.09
CA GLU A 118 6.89 -4.99 5.52
C GLU A 118 5.89 -6.15 5.40
N PHE A 119 4.61 -5.91 5.66
CA PHE A 119 3.55 -6.89 5.38
C PHE A 119 3.49 -7.23 3.88
N GLY A 120 3.61 -6.21 3.02
CA GLY A 120 3.67 -6.40 1.58
C GLY A 120 4.84 -7.25 1.14
N ARG A 121 6.03 -7.00 1.69
CA ARG A 121 7.24 -7.81 1.44
C ARG A 121 7.03 -9.26 1.86
N ALA A 122 6.51 -9.47 3.08
CA ALA A 122 6.21 -10.81 3.60
C ALA A 122 5.24 -11.57 2.68
N LEU A 123 4.16 -10.94 2.23
CA LEU A 123 3.18 -11.58 1.35
C LEU A 123 3.73 -11.86 -0.05
N LEU A 124 4.54 -10.95 -0.63
CA LEU A 124 5.17 -11.20 -1.92
C LEU A 124 6.18 -12.36 -1.85
N SER A 125 6.90 -12.49 -0.74
CA SER A 125 7.81 -13.61 -0.49
C SER A 125 7.08 -14.92 -0.15
N HIS A 126 5.88 -14.85 0.42
CA HIS A 126 5.05 -15.99 0.85
C HIS A 126 3.77 -16.09 0.00
N HIS A 127 3.91 -16.47 -1.28
CA HIS A 127 2.78 -16.61 -2.21
C HIS A 127 2.68 -17.99 -2.83
N ASP A 128 1.51 -18.34 -3.36
CA ASP A 128 1.24 -19.60 -4.05
C ASP A 128 1.90 -19.61 -5.44
N GLN A 129 3.14 -20.08 -5.49
CA GLN A 129 3.94 -20.15 -6.72
C GLN A 129 3.35 -21.09 -7.77
N GLU A 130 2.51 -22.04 -7.37
CA GLU A 130 1.98 -23.08 -8.26
C GLU A 130 0.66 -22.67 -8.89
N ASN A 131 -0.26 -22.09 -8.10
CA ASN A 131 -1.64 -21.87 -8.54
C ASN A 131 -2.04 -20.39 -8.65
N SER A 132 -1.15 -19.45 -8.31
CA SER A 132 -1.50 -18.02 -8.33
C SER A 132 -0.43 -17.14 -8.96
N VAL A 133 -0.86 -16.37 -9.97
CA VAL A 133 -0.01 -15.36 -10.60
C VAL A 133 0.24 -14.17 -9.67
N LYS A 134 -0.72 -13.85 -8.80
CA LYS A 134 -0.67 -12.71 -7.87
C LYS A 134 -0.69 -13.18 -6.43
N ALA A 135 0.14 -12.56 -5.58
CA ALA A 135 0.16 -12.81 -4.15
C ALA A 135 -1.10 -12.25 -3.49
N PHE A 136 -1.77 -13.07 -2.68
CA PHE A 136 -2.98 -12.68 -1.96
C PHE A 136 -3.04 -13.33 -0.58
N ALA A 137 -3.80 -12.72 0.31
CA ALA A 137 -4.15 -13.25 1.62
C ALA A 137 -5.61 -12.90 1.94
N TYR A 138 -6.18 -13.53 2.97
CA TYR A 138 -7.46 -13.15 3.53
C TYR A 138 -7.26 -12.52 4.91
N LEU A 139 -7.80 -11.32 5.09
CA LEU A 139 -7.99 -10.76 6.43
C LEU A 139 -9.24 -11.38 7.04
N ILE A 140 -9.09 -12.05 8.17
CA ILE A 140 -10.15 -12.75 8.89
C ILE A 140 -10.46 -12.00 10.17
N ALA A 141 -11.73 -11.73 10.42
CA ALA A 141 -12.20 -11.02 11.61
C ALA A 141 -13.58 -11.51 12.04
N ASP A 142 -13.97 -11.21 13.28
CA ASP A 142 -15.30 -11.54 13.81
C ASP A 142 -16.25 -10.33 13.82
N SER A 143 -17.47 -10.53 14.30
CA SER A 143 -18.50 -9.48 14.34
C SER A 143 -18.16 -8.33 15.28
N ASN A 144 -17.45 -8.57 16.39
CA ASN A 144 -17.03 -7.52 17.31
C ASN A 144 -15.99 -6.62 16.65
N PHE A 145 -15.00 -7.23 15.97
CA PHE A 145 -14.01 -6.50 15.20
C PHE A 145 -14.66 -5.61 14.15
N VAL A 146 -15.52 -6.20 13.31
CA VAL A 146 -16.18 -5.49 12.21
C VAL A 146 -17.07 -4.35 12.74
N TRP A 147 -17.76 -4.57 13.86
CA TRP A 147 -18.56 -3.53 14.49
C TRP A 147 -17.69 -2.35 14.97
N LYS A 148 -16.59 -2.62 15.67
CA LYS A 148 -15.75 -1.60 16.31
C LYS A 148 -14.82 -0.88 15.33
N TYR A 149 -14.22 -1.59 14.38
CA TYR A 149 -13.17 -1.06 13.51
C TYR A 149 -13.53 -1.04 12.02
N GLY A 150 -14.58 -1.77 11.62
CA GLY A 150 -14.84 -2.04 10.22
C GLY A 150 -13.86 -3.08 9.64
N LEU A 151 -13.97 -3.36 8.34
CA LEU A 151 -13.04 -4.24 7.62
C LEU A 151 -13.00 -3.83 6.15
N GLY A 152 -11.87 -3.27 5.72
CA GLY A 152 -11.74 -2.72 4.38
C GLY A 152 -12.77 -1.60 4.10
N ALA A 153 -13.49 -1.71 2.99
CA ALA A 153 -14.53 -0.76 2.60
C ALA A 153 -15.77 -0.77 3.52
N LEU A 154 -15.93 -1.77 4.39
CA LEU A 154 -16.97 -1.78 5.41
C LEU A 154 -16.55 -0.90 6.58
N LYS A 155 -17.24 0.23 6.76
CA LYS A 155 -17.00 1.17 7.87
C LYS A 155 -17.50 0.60 9.22
N PRO A 156 -16.92 1.01 10.36
CA PRO A 156 -17.44 0.69 11.70
C PRO A 156 -18.92 1.02 11.89
N MET A 157 -19.57 0.34 12.83
CA MET A 157 -20.98 0.56 13.22
C MET A 157 -21.98 0.51 12.06
N ARG A 158 -21.65 -0.21 10.97
CA ARG A 158 -22.52 -0.39 9.82
C ARG A 158 -23.26 -1.72 9.89
N ILE A 159 -24.59 -1.64 10.01
CA ILE A 159 -25.47 -2.81 9.99
C ILE A 159 -25.69 -3.30 8.55
N ASN A 160 -25.88 -2.39 7.59
CA ASN A 160 -26.12 -2.77 6.19
C ASN A 160 -24.80 -3.06 5.47
N ARG A 161 -24.52 -4.35 5.31
CA ARG A 161 -23.37 -4.89 4.56
C ARG A 161 -23.75 -5.61 3.26
N ARG A 162 -25.05 -5.67 2.93
CA ARG A 162 -25.59 -6.47 1.80
C ARG A 162 -24.93 -6.15 0.47
N PHE A 163 -24.65 -4.87 0.23
CA PHE A 163 -24.02 -4.45 -1.00
C PHE A 163 -22.63 -5.08 -1.15
N LEU A 164 -21.77 -4.95 -0.13
CA LEU A 164 -20.41 -5.50 -0.16
C LEU A 164 -20.40 -7.04 -0.20
N THR A 165 -21.32 -7.70 0.49
CA THR A 165 -21.45 -9.16 0.43
C THR A 165 -21.96 -9.65 -0.92
N SER A 166 -22.92 -8.96 -1.54
CA SER A 166 -23.46 -9.33 -2.86
C SER A 166 -22.43 -9.25 -3.99
N GLN A 167 -21.43 -8.39 -3.85
CA GLN A 167 -20.33 -8.24 -4.81
C GLN A 167 -19.16 -9.20 -4.52
N GLY A 168 -19.25 -10.02 -3.46
CA GLY A 168 -18.16 -10.92 -3.04
C GLY A 168 -16.95 -10.22 -2.42
N TYR A 169 -17.02 -8.90 -2.18
CA TYR A 169 -15.94 -8.15 -1.52
C TYR A 169 -15.75 -8.59 -0.07
N LEU A 170 -16.88 -8.72 0.64
CA LEU A 170 -16.94 -9.16 2.02
C LEU A 170 -17.58 -10.55 2.06
N VAL A 171 -16.84 -11.55 2.50
CA VAL A 171 -17.40 -12.89 2.73
C VAL A 171 -17.85 -12.97 4.17
N GLU A 172 -19.09 -13.40 4.39
CA GLU A 172 -19.71 -13.57 5.71
C GLU A 172 -20.10 -15.03 5.91
N ALA A 173 -19.84 -15.59 7.10
CA ALA A 173 -20.20 -16.96 7.46
C ALA A 173 -20.58 -17.07 8.94
N SER A 174 -21.40 -18.06 9.29
CA SER A 174 -21.83 -18.30 10.68
C SER A 174 -20.77 -19.04 11.53
N SER A 175 -19.81 -19.71 10.87
CA SER A 175 -18.73 -20.44 11.52
C SER A 175 -17.41 -20.31 10.74
N ILE A 176 -16.28 -20.58 11.41
CA ILE A 176 -14.95 -20.63 10.76
C ILE A 176 -14.89 -21.73 9.69
N ALA A 177 -15.54 -22.86 9.91
CA ALA A 177 -15.60 -23.94 8.92
C ALA A 177 -16.32 -23.50 7.64
N GLU A 178 -17.52 -22.91 7.79
CA GLU A 178 -18.29 -22.35 6.66
C GLU A 178 -17.52 -21.22 5.95
N LEU A 179 -16.77 -20.40 6.70
CA LEU A 179 -15.91 -19.38 6.11
C LEU A 179 -14.81 -20.00 5.25
N GLY A 180 -14.14 -21.05 5.76
CA GLY A 180 -13.13 -21.79 5.02
C GLY A 180 -13.68 -22.39 3.72
N GLU A 181 -14.86 -22.98 3.75
CA GLU A 181 -15.56 -23.51 2.57
C GLU A 181 -15.83 -22.42 1.53
N LYS A 182 -16.38 -21.27 1.96
CA LYS A 182 -16.67 -20.13 1.07
C LYS A 182 -15.41 -19.52 0.43
N LEU A 183 -14.27 -19.61 1.11
CA LEU A 183 -12.98 -19.12 0.63
C LEU A 183 -12.18 -20.19 -0.13
N ALA A 184 -12.70 -21.41 -0.24
CA ALA A 184 -11.99 -22.57 -0.80
C ALA A 184 -10.65 -22.87 -0.11
N LEU A 185 -10.56 -22.61 1.20
CA LEU A 185 -9.39 -22.93 2.03
C LEU A 185 -9.46 -24.39 2.52
N PRO A 186 -8.32 -25.01 2.88
CA PRO A 186 -8.29 -26.28 3.61
C PRO A 186 -8.98 -26.14 4.98
N VAL A 187 -10.28 -26.47 5.05
CA VAL A 187 -11.18 -26.17 6.17
C VAL A 187 -10.61 -26.59 7.53
N TYR A 188 -10.04 -27.79 7.62
CA TYR A 188 -9.45 -28.30 8.86
C TYR A 188 -8.21 -27.50 9.30
N ALA A 189 -7.28 -27.25 8.37
CA ALA A 189 -6.06 -26.49 8.67
C ALA A 189 -6.40 -25.05 9.06
N PHE A 190 -7.33 -24.42 8.33
CA PHE A 190 -7.80 -23.07 8.64
C PHE A 190 -8.46 -22.97 10.02
N ALA A 191 -9.35 -23.91 10.35
CA ALA A 191 -9.99 -23.95 11.66
C ALA A 191 -8.95 -24.14 12.79
N GLU A 192 -7.95 -24.99 12.58
CA GLU A 192 -6.87 -25.20 13.53
C GLU A 192 -5.99 -23.94 13.70
N THR A 193 -5.71 -23.21 12.62
CA THR A 193 -5.01 -21.91 12.69
C THR A 193 -5.74 -20.93 13.61
N ILE A 194 -7.07 -20.76 13.43
CA ILE A 194 -7.86 -19.85 14.26
C ILE A 194 -7.93 -20.34 15.71
N ARG A 195 -8.16 -21.65 15.92
CA ARG A 195 -8.21 -22.25 17.26
C ARG A 195 -6.89 -22.04 18.02
N ARG A 196 -5.74 -22.28 17.38
CA ARG A 196 -4.42 -22.10 18.00
C ARG A 196 -4.14 -20.64 18.30
N TYR A 197 -4.51 -19.72 17.39
CA TYR A 197 -4.37 -18.29 17.65
C TYR A 197 -5.20 -17.87 18.88
N ASN A 198 -6.48 -18.24 18.95
CA ASN A 198 -7.37 -17.87 20.06
C ASN A 198 -6.84 -18.36 21.42
N GLN A 199 -6.28 -19.58 21.49
CA GLN A 199 -5.72 -20.15 22.72
C GLN A 199 -4.65 -19.26 23.38
N PHE A 200 -3.84 -18.55 22.59
CA PHE A 200 -2.86 -17.59 23.11
C PHE A 200 -3.42 -16.17 23.20
N ALA A 201 -4.33 -15.82 22.27
CA ALA A 201 -4.93 -14.50 22.23
C ALA A 201 -5.83 -14.21 23.44
N GLU A 202 -6.40 -15.23 24.09
CA GLU A 202 -7.08 -15.10 25.39
C GLU A 202 -6.19 -14.45 26.47
N LYS A 203 -4.86 -14.62 26.37
CA LYS A 203 -3.87 -14.04 27.28
C LYS A 203 -3.22 -12.77 26.72
N GLY A 204 -3.65 -12.30 25.54
CA GLY A 204 -2.99 -11.22 24.81
C GLY A 204 -1.65 -11.62 24.19
N GLU A 205 -1.40 -12.90 23.98
CA GLU A 205 -0.12 -13.42 23.48
C GLU A 205 -0.22 -13.86 22.02
N ASP A 206 0.85 -13.64 21.25
CA ASP A 206 1.04 -14.24 19.93
C ASP A 206 2.47 -14.80 19.83
N PRO A 207 2.71 -16.02 20.35
CA PRO A 207 4.05 -16.61 20.36
C PRO A 207 4.56 -16.96 18.96
N MET A 208 3.68 -17.04 17.96
CA MET A 208 4.08 -17.42 16.59
C MET A 208 4.80 -16.27 15.87
N PHE A 209 4.32 -15.03 16.03
CA PHE A 209 4.87 -13.87 15.30
C PHE A 209 5.20 -12.66 16.18
N GLY A 210 5.01 -12.77 17.50
CA GLY A 210 5.34 -11.70 18.45
C GLY A 210 4.51 -10.43 18.21
N ARG A 211 3.23 -10.55 17.89
CA ARG A 211 2.35 -9.41 17.62
C ARG A 211 2.15 -8.53 18.86
N GLY A 212 2.28 -7.22 18.68
CA GLY A 212 2.20 -6.24 19.77
C GLY A 212 3.46 -6.14 20.63
N CYS A 213 4.61 -6.63 20.16
CA CYS A 213 5.85 -6.69 20.94
C CYS A 213 6.62 -5.36 21.04
N ASN A 214 6.24 -4.33 20.30
CA ASN A 214 6.94 -3.04 20.31
C ASN A 214 5.98 -1.84 20.30
N VAL A 215 6.54 -0.65 20.56
CA VAL A 215 5.79 0.59 20.75
C VAL A 215 5.01 1.00 19.49
N TYR A 216 5.59 0.80 18.30
CA TYR A 216 4.92 1.11 17.04
C TYR A 216 3.66 0.25 16.85
N GLN A 217 3.78 -1.07 17.06
CA GLN A 217 2.65 -2.00 16.93
C GLN A 217 1.56 -1.65 17.93
N ARG A 218 1.93 -1.48 19.21
CA ARG A 218 0.98 -1.17 20.28
C ARG A 218 0.26 0.17 20.09
N PHE A 219 0.94 1.17 19.53
CA PHE A 219 0.32 2.46 19.18
C PHE A 219 -0.80 2.31 18.13
N LEU A 220 -0.65 1.38 17.20
CA LEU A 220 -1.65 1.12 16.17
C LEU A 220 -2.81 0.23 16.65
N GLY A 221 -2.61 -0.52 17.73
CA GLY A 221 -3.63 -1.37 18.36
C GLY A 221 -4.78 -0.59 19.00
N ASP A 222 -5.62 -1.28 19.76
CA ASP A 222 -6.65 -0.68 20.59
C ASP A 222 -6.18 -0.57 22.05
N PRO A 223 -5.92 0.63 22.58
CA PRO A 223 -5.46 0.81 23.95
C PRO A 223 -6.49 0.38 25.01
N GLU A 224 -7.75 0.14 24.64
CA GLU A 224 -8.75 -0.42 25.57
C GLU A 224 -8.63 -1.95 25.74
N VAL A 225 -7.80 -2.61 24.94
CA VAL A 225 -7.56 -4.06 25.01
C VAL A 225 -6.24 -4.34 25.71
N GLU A 226 -6.32 -5.00 26.85
CA GLU A 226 -5.18 -5.37 27.70
C GLU A 226 -5.04 -6.91 27.78
N PRO A 227 -3.82 -7.45 28.02
CA PRO A 227 -2.54 -6.76 28.23
C PRO A 227 -1.86 -6.29 26.92
N ASN A 228 -2.42 -6.70 25.78
CA ASN A 228 -1.86 -6.45 24.46
C ASN A 228 -2.90 -5.81 23.53
N PRO A 229 -2.73 -4.53 23.15
CA PRO A 229 -3.70 -3.80 22.34
C PRO A 229 -3.82 -4.34 20.91
N CYS A 230 -2.94 -5.25 20.48
CA CYS A 230 -2.92 -5.80 19.14
C CYS A 230 -3.51 -7.22 19.05
N VAL A 231 -3.80 -7.87 20.18
CA VAL A 231 -4.14 -9.29 20.22
C VAL A 231 -5.43 -9.51 21.02
N ALA A 232 -6.42 -10.11 20.37
CA ALA A 232 -7.63 -10.64 21.00
C ALA A 232 -8.16 -11.84 20.19
N PRO A 233 -8.94 -12.74 20.81
CA PRO A 233 -9.56 -13.88 20.13
C PRO A 233 -10.53 -13.47 19.00
N ILE A 234 -10.77 -14.39 18.08
CA ILE A 234 -11.73 -14.28 16.96
C ILE A 234 -12.81 -15.36 17.18
N GLU A 235 -13.93 -15.00 17.82
CA GLU A 235 -14.88 -15.99 18.36
C GLU A 235 -16.35 -15.59 18.19
N CYS A 236 -16.63 -14.31 17.93
CA CYS A 236 -18.00 -13.81 17.91
C CYS A 236 -18.59 -13.88 16.50
N SER A 237 -19.33 -14.95 16.21
CA SER A 237 -20.04 -15.09 14.93
C SER A 237 -21.03 -13.94 14.68
N PRO A 238 -21.31 -13.58 13.41
CA PRO A 238 -20.70 -14.11 12.18
C PRO A 238 -19.22 -13.72 12.00
N PHE A 239 -18.52 -14.51 11.20
CA PHE A 239 -17.12 -14.29 10.81
C PHE A 239 -17.04 -13.70 9.41
N PHE A 240 -15.99 -12.91 9.18
CA PHE A 240 -15.80 -12.13 7.99
C PHE A 240 -14.44 -12.36 7.37
N ALA A 241 -14.39 -12.28 6.04
CA ALA A 241 -13.14 -12.23 5.30
C ALA A 241 -13.15 -11.16 4.20
N VAL A 242 -12.00 -10.50 4.01
CA VAL A 242 -11.71 -9.66 2.85
C VAL A 242 -10.42 -10.16 2.20
N LYS A 243 -10.47 -10.42 0.89
CA LYS A 243 -9.29 -10.75 0.10
C LYS A 243 -8.45 -9.48 -0.09
N ILE A 244 -7.17 -9.59 0.19
CA ILE A 244 -6.18 -8.55 -0.06
C ILE A 244 -5.10 -9.05 -1.02
N GLU A 245 -4.57 -8.15 -1.81
CA GLU A 245 -3.40 -8.33 -2.66
C GLU A 245 -2.39 -7.24 -2.33
N ILE A 246 -1.17 -7.33 -2.84
CA ILE A 246 -0.19 -6.24 -2.68
C ILE A 246 -0.30 -5.30 -3.87
N GLY A 247 -0.63 -4.04 -3.60
CA GLY A 247 -0.53 -2.92 -4.52
C GLY A 247 0.50 -1.92 -4.00
N ASP A 248 0.31 -0.65 -4.35
CA ASP A 248 1.20 0.44 -3.95
C ASP A 248 0.45 1.70 -3.53
N LEU A 249 1.13 2.52 -2.72
CA LEU A 249 0.71 3.86 -2.30
C LEU A 249 1.49 4.99 -2.96
N SER A 250 2.59 4.68 -3.67
CA SER A 250 3.40 5.63 -4.44
C SER A 250 4.56 4.87 -5.09
N SER A 251 5.16 5.43 -6.14
CA SER A 251 6.41 4.95 -6.71
C SER A 251 7.62 5.42 -5.90
N ALA A 252 8.64 4.58 -5.81
CA ALA A 252 9.95 4.94 -5.29
C ALA A 252 10.99 5.15 -6.41
N ALA A 253 10.87 4.43 -7.53
CA ALA A 253 11.61 4.75 -8.75
C ALA A 253 11.06 6.01 -9.41
N GLY A 254 11.94 6.77 -10.07
CA GLY A 254 11.61 8.08 -10.63
C GLY A 254 12.78 8.70 -11.39
N LEU A 255 12.67 9.98 -11.70
CA LEU A 255 13.74 10.77 -12.30
C LEU A 255 14.90 10.93 -11.31
N ALA A 256 16.13 10.76 -11.81
CA ALA A 256 17.32 11.08 -11.04
C ALA A 256 17.35 12.59 -10.79
N THR A 257 17.53 12.98 -9.52
CA THR A 257 17.64 14.38 -9.12
C THR A 257 18.80 14.56 -8.14
N ASP A 258 19.37 15.76 -8.13
CA ASP A 258 20.33 16.14 -7.09
C ASP A 258 19.66 16.76 -5.86
N SER A 259 20.47 17.22 -4.90
CA SER A 259 19.99 17.83 -3.64
C SER A 259 19.21 19.12 -3.82
N LEU A 260 19.18 19.71 -5.02
CA LEU A 260 18.39 20.89 -5.37
C LEU A 260 17.19 20.55 -6.25
N SER A 261 16.83 19.26 -6.34
CA SER A 261 15.69 18.74 -7.10
C SER A 261 15.83 18.88 -8.62
N ARG A 262 17.04 19.12 -9.13
CA ARG A 262 17.30 19.30 -10.57
C ARG A 262 17.35 17.94 -11.24
N VAL A 263 16.64 17.77 -12.36
CA VAL A 263 16.68 16.50 -13.11
C VAL A 263 18.07 16.32 -13.70
N LEU A 264 18.62 15.13 -13.53
CA LEU A 264 19.93 14.74 -14.06
C LEU A 264 19.77 14.00 -15.39
N ASP A 265 20.69 14.22 -16.32
CA ASP A 265 20.83 13.39 -17.52
C ASP A 265 21.53 12.04 -17.21
N VAL A 266 21.82 11.27 -18.26
CA VAL A 266 22.42 9.94 -18.12
C VAL A 266 23.89 9.98 -17.67
N GLU A 267 24.57 11.11 -17.87
CA GLU A 267 25.91 11.39 -17.37
C GLU A 267 25.90 11.96 -15.94
N GLY A 268 24.73 12.23 -15.36
CA GLY A 268 24.58 12.81 -14.02
C GLY A 268 24.70 14.34 -14.00
N THR A 269 24.62 15.00 -15.15
CA THR A 269 24.67 16.46 -15.26
C THR A 269 23.27 17.05 -15.12
N PRO A 270 23.07 18.13 -14.35
CA PRO A 270 21.77 18.79 -14.23
C PRO A 270 21.28 19.40 -15.55
N ILE A 271 20.06 19.04 -15.95
CA ILE A 271 19.39 19.61 -17.10
C ILE A 271 18.89 21.01 -16.75
N SER A 272 19.38 22.01 -17.49
CA SER A 272 19.10 23.42 -17.19
C SER A 272 17.61 23.73 -17.25
N GLY A 273 17.07 24.22 -16.13
CA GLY A 273 15.67 24.63 -16.03
C GLY A 273 14.67 23.50 -15.81
N LEU A 274 15.11 22.25 -15.63
CA LEU A 274 14.22 21.11 -15.37
C LEU A 274 14.40 20.57 -13.95
N TYR A 275 13.30 20.48 -13.21
CA TYR A 275 13.25 19.98 -11.84
C TYR A 275 12.17 18.91 -11.72
N ALA A 276 12.30 18.02 -10.74
CA ALA A 276 11.27 17.04 -10.41
C ALA A 276 11.18 16.86 -8.89
N CYS A 277 9.98 16.69 -8.35
CA CYS A 277 9.76 16.42 -6.94
C CYS A 277 8.58 15.45 -6.73
N GLY A 278 8.39 15.00 -5.49
CA GLY A 278 7.39 14.00 -5.16
C GLY A 278 7.66 12.68 -5.90
N ALA A 279 6.59 12.02 -6.35
CA ALA A 279 6.69 10.69 -6.98
C ALA A 279 7.27 10.70 -8.41
N ASP A 280 7.46 11.89 -9.02
CA ASP A 280 8.18 12.02 -10.29
C ASP A 280 9.69 11.86 -10.08
N ALA A 281 10.21 12.26 -8.91
CA ALA A 281 11.60 12.08 -8.55
C ALA A 281 11.81 10.70 -7.93
N ARG A 282 12.99 10.11 -8.17
CA ARG A 282 13.40 8.91 -7.45
C ARG A 282 13.44 9.24 -5.95
N SER A 283 12.78 8.42 -5.15
CA SER A 283 12.63 8.69 -3.72
C SER A 283 13.97 8.61 -3.00
N VAL A 284 14.23 9.62 -2.16
CA VAL A 284 15.37 9.62 -1.23
C VAL A 284 15.34 8.48 -0.20
N MET A 285 14.19 7.81 -0.06
CA MET A 285 14.04 6.64 0.80
C MET A 285 14.53 5.35 0.12
N GLU A 286 14.82 5.40 -1.19
CA GLU A 286 15.40 4.27 -1.95
C GLU A 286 14.59 2.97 -1.83
N GLY A 287 13.27 3.08 -1.66
CA GLY A 287 12.34 1.95 -1.50
C GLY A 287 12.03 1.60 -0.04
N SER A 288 12.85 2.04 0.92
CA SER A 288 12.58 1.85 2.35
C SER A 288 11.36 2.64 2.81
N TYR A 289 10.60 2.08 3.77
CA TYR A 289 9.50 2.77 4.41
C TYR A 289 9.79 3.04 5.90
N PRO A 290 10.53 4.12 6.27
CA PRO A 290 10.90 4.37 7.66
C PRO A 290 9.75 4.90 8.54
N GLY A 291 8.68 5.45 7.96
CA GLY A 291 7.56 5.95 8.75
C GLY A 291 6.50 6.69 7.93
N PRO A 292 5.38 7.09 8.56
CA PRO A 292 4.33 7.82 7.90
C PRO A 292 4.83 9.18 7.39
N GLY A 293 4.39 9.56 6.19
CA GLY A 293 4.71 10.88 5.60
C GLY A 293 5.97 10.91 4.73
N ILE A 294 6.66 9.77 4.54
CA ILE A 294 7.90 9.69 3.75
C ILE A 294 7.76 10.02 2.26
N THR A 295 6.54 10.14 1.73
CA THR A 295 6.28 10.61 0.37
C THR A 295 6.00 12.11 0.34
N LEU A 296 5.08 12.58 1.17
CA LEU A 296 4.66 13.98 1.24
C LEU A 296 5.75 14.91 1.80
N GLY A 297 6.46 14.48 2.85
CA GLY A 297 7.53 15.27 3.46
C GLY A 297 8.63 15.64 2.45
N PRO A 298 9.25 14.66 1.79
CA PRO A 298 10.19 14.93 0.69
C PRO A 298 9.56 15.70 -0.47
N ALA A 299 8.32 15.42 -0.88
CA ALA A 299 7.67 16.16 -1.96
C ALA A 299 7.61 17.67 -1.69
N ILE A 300 7.18 18.07 -0.48
CA ILE A 300 7.11 19.47 -0.07
C ILE A 300 8.53 20.06 0.02
N THR A 301 9.46 19.33 0.62
CA THR A 301 10.84 19.78 0.83
C THR A 301 11.55 20.04 -0.50
N PHE A 302 11.53 19.08 -1.42
CA PHE A 302 12.19 19.18 -2.71
C PHE A 302 11.48 20.14 -3.67
N GLY A 303 10.14 20.25 -3.58
CA GLY A 303 9.40 21.31 -4.27
C GLY A 303 9.82 22.71 -3.83
N TYR A 304 10.01 22.92 -2.52
CA TYR A 304 10.56 24.17 -1.97
C TYR A 304 11.99 24.42 -2.46
N LEU A 305 12.88 23.42 -2.39
CA LEU A 305 14.27 23.56 -2.84
C LEU A 305 14.37 23.89 -4.34
N ALA A 306 13.54 23.26 -5.17
CA ALA A 306 13.44 23.58 -6.60
C ALA A 306 13.10 25.06 -6.81
N ALA A 307 12.07 25.55 -6.12
CA ALA A 307 11.67 26.95 -6.20
C ALA A 307 12.77 27.91 -5.73
N MET A 308 13.49 27.58 -4.65
CA MET A 308 14.60 28.39 -4.15
C MET A 308 15.77 28.46 -5.13
N ASP A 309 16.15 27.34 -5.74
CA ASP A 309 17.20 27.31 -6.78
C ASP A 309 16.78 28.10 -8.02
N MET A 310 15.52 27.97 -8.45
CA MET A 310 14.93 28.75 -9.54
C MET A 310 15.03 30.26 -9.29
N VAL A 311 14.65 30.73 -8.09
CA VAL A 311 14.72 32.16 -7.72
C VAL A 311 16.16 32.66 -7.64
N ALA A 312 17.09 31.85 -7.14
CA ALA A 312 18.50 32.22 -7.09
C ALA A 312 19.07 32.44 -8.50
N ARG A 313 18.78 31.53 -9.44
CA ARG A 313 19.23 31.64 -10.84
C ARG A 313 18.63 32.82 -11.58
N SER A 314 17.37 33.17 -11.30
CA SER A 314 16.72 34.30 -11.98
C SER A 314 17.33 35.65 -11.64
N LYS A 315 18.06 35.76 -10.51
CA LYS A 315 18.76 36.99 -10.10
C LYS A 315 20.16 37.13 -10.70
N CYS A 316 20.71 36.06 -11.27
CA CYS A 316 22.04 36.05 -11.90
C CYS A 316 21.99 36.23 -13.43
N ARG A 317 20.80 36.41 -14.00
CA ARG A 317 20.56 36.77 -15.41
C ARG A 317 20.18 38.24 -15.51
#